data_AF-A0A930A1P9-F1
#
_entry.id   AF-A0A930A1P9-F1
#
_cell.length_a   1.000
_cell.length_b   1.000
_cell.length_c   1.000
_cell.angle_alpha   90.00
_cell.angle_beta   90.00
_cell.angle_gamma   90.00
#
_symmetry.space_group_name_H-M   'P 1'
#
loop_
_entity.id
_entity.type
_entity.pdbx_description
1 polymer ?
#
loop_
_entity_poly.entity_id
_entity_poly.type
_entity_poly.pdbx_seq_one_letter_code
_entity_poly.pdbx_strand_id
1 'polypeptide(L)' 'MPTKDKSFEESMNRLEEIINDLEENEKPLDETITLFEEGLQLVKACDTKLKKFETQINDVIRKNGETDDAN' A
#
# COMPACT_ATOMS: atom_id res chain seq x y z
N MET A 1 -20.75 -10.30 1.41
CA MET A 1 -19.31 -10.47 1.68
C MET A 1 -18.66 -9.13 1.38
N PRO A 2 -17.90 -8.52 2.29
CA PRO A 2 -17.33 -7.19 2.05
C PRO A 2 -16.33 -7.30 0.90
N THR A 3 -16.42 -6.34 -0.01
CA THR A 3 -15.66 -6.22 -1.24
C THR A 3 -14.17 -6.29 -0.98
N LYS A 4 -13.49 -7.10 -1.79
CA LYS A 4 -12.08 -7.48 -1.68
C LYS A 4 -11.18 -6.29 -2.02
N ASP A 5 -11.12 -5.30 -1.15
CA ASP A 5 -9.95 -4.42 -1.10
C ASP A 5 -8.75 -5.33 -0.85
N LYS A 6 -7.81 -5.41 -1.80
CA LYS A 6 -6.59 -6.20 -1.61
C LYS A 6 -5.96 -5.77 -0.28
N SER A 7 -5.61 -6.74 0.55
CA SER A 7 -4.92 -6.47 1.81
C SER A 7 -3.58 -5.76 1.50
N PHE A 8 -3.01 -5.09 2.50
CA PHE A 8 -1.69 -4.47 2.31
C PHE A 8 -0.66 -5.52 1.91
N GLU A 9 -0.69 -6.68 2.56
CA GLU A 9 0.16 -7.83 2.28
C GLU A 9 -0.05 -8.37 0.86
N GLU A 10 -1.30 -8.51 0.40
CA GLU A 10 -1.58 -8.95 -0.98
C GLU A 10 -1.04 -7.96 -2.02
N SER A 11 -1.07 -6.66 -1.72
CA SER A 11 -0.54 -5.62 -2.60
C SER A 11 0.99 -5.64 -2.64
N MET A 12 1.64 -5.90 -1.51
CA MET A 12 3.08 -6.06 -1.42
C MET A 12 3.58 -7.33 -2.13
N ASN A 13 2.91 -8.47 -1.92
CA ASN A 13 3.25 -9.71 -2.62
C ASN A 13 3.15 -9.55 -4.14
N ARG A 14 2.10 -8.87 -4.62
CA ARG A 14 1.97 -8.60 -6.05
C ARG A 14 3.06 -7.67 -6.58
N LEU A 15 3.49 -6.68 -5.78
CA LEU A 15 4.58 -5.79 -6.15
C LEU A 15 5.91 -6.55 -6.28
N GLU A 16 6.19 -7.50 -5.38
CA GLU A 16 7.36 -8.38 -5.47
C GLU A 16 7.32 -9.27 -6.72
N GLU A 17 6.17 -9.86 -7.04
CA GLU A 17 5.98 -10.61 -8.30
C GLU A 17 6.29 -9.74 -9.52
N ILE A 18 5.77 -8.52 -9.56
CA ILE A 18 6.02 -7.57 -10.66
C ILE A 18 7.52 -7.25 -10.77
N ILE A 19 8.21 -7.03 -9.65
CA ILE A 19 9.66 -6.76 -9.67
C ILE A 19 10.42 -7.95 -10.26
N ASN A 20 10.12 -9.18 -9.82
CA ASN A 20 10.75 -10.38 -10.36
C ASN A 20 10.48 -10.52 -11.86
N ASP A 21 9.22 -10.33 -12.28
CA ASP A 21 8.78 -10.37 -13.67
C ASP A 21 9.51 -9.32 -14.55
N LEU A 22 9.80 -8.13 -14.00
CA LEU A 22 10.51 -7.05 -14.69
C LEU A 22 12.02 -7.32 -14.74
N GLU A 23 12.60 -7.95 -13.72
CA GLU A 23 14.02 -8.29 -13.66
C GLU A 23 14.39 -9.41 -14.65
N GLU A 24 13.51 -10.39 -14.82
CA GLU A 24 13.71 -11.51 -15.75
C GLU A 24 13.82 -11.05 -17.21
N ASN A 25 13.26 -9.88 -17.57
CA ASN A 25 13.30 -9.31 -18.93
C ASN A 25 12.83 -10.27 -20.05
N GLU A 26 12.11 -11.34 -19.72
CA GLU A 26 11.62 -12.34 -20.68
C GLU A 26 10.29 -11.93 -21.34
N LYS A 27 9.62 -10.91 -20.81
CA LYS A 27 8.31 -10.48 -21.28
C LYS A 27 8.38 -9.48 -22.44
N PRO A 28 7.41 -9.50 -23.37
CA PRO A 28 7.27 -8.50 -24.41
C PRO A 28 7.18 -7.07 -23.82
N LEU A 29 7.70 -6.08 -24.55
CA LEU A 29 7.73 -4.69 -24.12
C LEU A 29 6.35 -4.16 -23.67
N ASP A 30 5.29 -4.51 -24.39
CA ASP A 30 3.92 -4.10 -24.06
C ASP A 30 3.45 -4.67 -22.71
N GLU A 31 3.84 -5.91 -22.37
CA GLU A 31 3.55 -6.53 -21.08
C GLU A 31 4.37 -5.88 -19.96
N THR A 32 5.65 -5.58 -20.21
CA THR A 32 6.54 -4.87 -19.28
C THR A 32 5.98 -3.49 -18.92
N ILE A 33 5.45 -2.74 -19.90
CA ILE A 33 4.80 -1.44 -19.66
C ILE A 33 3.57 -1.62 -18.76
N THR A 34 2.74 -2.63 -19.04
CA THR A 34 1.54 -2.92 -18.24
C THR A 34 1.89 -3.27 -16.80
N LEU A 35 2.91 -4.10 -16.59
CA LEU A 35 3.40 -4.49 -15.25
C LEU A 35 3.96 -3.29 -14.49
N PHE A 36 4.67 -2.40 -15.17
CA PHE A 36 5.18 -1.17 -14.57
C PHE A 36 4.05 -0.25 -14.11
N GLU A 37 3.02 -0.06 -14.94
CA GLU A 37 1.83 0.70 -14.56
C GLU A 37 1.10 0.09 -13.36
N GLU A 38 0.94 -1.24 -13.34
CA GLU A 38 0.36 -1.95 -12.19
C GLU A 38 1.19 -1.72 -10.92
N GLY A 39 2.52 -1.84 -11.01
CA GLY A 39 3.44 -1.60 -9.89
C GLY A 39 3.29 -0.20 -9.31
N LEU A 40 3.20 0.83 -10.15
CA LEU A 40 2.99 2.21 -9.71
C LEU A 40 1.65 2.39 -8.98
N GLN A 41 0.58 1.75 -9.47
CA GLN A 41 -0.72 1.80 -8.82
C GLN A 41 -0.69 1.14 -7.45
N LEU A 42 -0.03 -0.02 -7.33
CA LEU A 42 0.13 -0.74 -6.07
C LEU A 42 0.92 0.07 -5.06
N VAL A 43 2.04 0.68 -5.46
CA VAL A 43 2.85 1.56 -4.59
C VAL A 43 2.00 2.72 -4.06
N LYS A 44 1.23 3.38 -4.93
CA LYS A 44 0.35 4.49 -4.53
C LYS A 44 -0.76 4.03 -3.58
N ALA A 45 -1.34 2.85 -3.81
CA ALA A 45 -2.36 2.28 -2.94
C ALA A 45 -1.79 1.96 -1.55
N CYS A 46 -0.61 1.35 -1.48
CA CYS A 46 0.10 1.06 -0.23
C CYS A 46 0.42 2.34 0.56
N ASP A 47 0.99 3.35 -0.10
CA ASP A 47 1.29 4.65 0.52
C ASP A 47 0.03 5.32 1.09
N THR A 48 -1.07 5.33 0.33
CA THR A 48 -2.35 5.87 0.78
C THR A 48 -2.88 5.14 2.02
N LYS A 49 -2.74 3.81 2.04
CA LYS A 49 -3.18 2.97 3.15
C LYS A 49 -2.34 3.25 4.40
N LEU A 50 -1.02 3.33 4.28
CA LEU A 50 -0.11 3.67 5.37
C LEU A 50 -0.41 5.05 5.95
N LYS A 51 -0.59 6.07 5.12
CA LYS A 51 -0.97 7.43 5.56
C LYS A 51 -2.29 7.45 6.34
N LYS A 52 -3.27 6.66 5.88
CA LYS A 52 -4.55 6.51 6.58
C LYS A 52 -4.35 5.87 7.96
N PHE A 53 -3.55 4.82 8.06
CA PHE A 53 -3.22 4.18 9.33
C PHE A 53 -2.47 5.12 10.27
N GLU A 54 -1.48 5.86 9.78
CA GLU A 54 -0.75 6.85 10.57
C GLU A 54 -1.68 7.94 11.13
N THR A 55 -2.58 8.46 10.30
CA THR A 55 -3.58 9.45 10.72
C THR A 55 -4.48 8.88 11.82
N GLN A 56 -4.95 7.63 11.68
CA GLN A 56 -5.77 6.98 12.70
C GLN A 56 -5.02 6.78 14.01
N ILE A 57 -3.75 6.39 13.95
CA ILE A 57 -2.89 6.24 15.14
C ILE A 57 -2.73 7.59 15.83
N ASN A 58 -2.42 8.65 15.08
CA ASN A 58 -2.27 10.00 15.62
C ASN A 58 -3.56 10.51 16.27
N ASP A 59 -4.72 10.23 15.66
CA ASP A 59 -6.02 10.59 16.25
C ASP A 59 -6.29 9.85 17.55
N VAL A 60 -5.93 8.56 17.64
CA VAL A 60 -6.07 7.76 18.87
C VAL A 60 -5.13 8.29 19.96
N ILE A 61 -3.87 8.59 19.61
CA ILE A 61 -2.89 9.16 20.54
C ILE A 61 -3.37 10.51 21.05
N ARG A 62 -3.88 11.40 20.18
CA ARG A 62 -4.39 12.71 20.58
C ARG A 62 -5.58 12.58 21.54
N LYS A 63 -6.54 11.71 21.23
CA LYS A 63 -7.71 11.46 22.08
C LYS A 63 -7.35 10.87 23.45
N ASN A 64 -6.30 10.06 23.52
CA ASN A 64 -5.81 9.50 24.79
C ASN A 64 -4.83 10.41 25.53
N GLY A 65 -4.19 11.36 24.85
CA GLY A 65 -3.31 12.37 25.44
C GLY A 65 -4.04 13.58 26.01
N GLU A 66 -5.27 13.86 25.55
CA GLU A 66 -6.14 14.94 26.07
C GLU A 66 -6.73 14.63 27.48
N THR A 67 -6.42 13.48 28.08
CA THR A 67 -6.86 13.14 29.45
C THR A 67 -5.88 13.50 30.58
N ASP A 68 -4.67 14.00 30.28
CA ASP A 68 -3.64 14.24 31.33
C ASP A 68 -3.28 15.72 31.59
N ASP A 69 -3.83 16.70 30.85
CA ASP A 69 -3.53 18.15 31.06
C ASP A 69 -4.70 18.95 31.64
N ALA A 70 -5.48 18.35 32.54
CA ALA A 70 -6.49 19.05 33.33
C ALA A 70 -6.33 18.78 34.84
N ASN A 71 -5.19 19.21 35.41
CA ASN A 71 -5.09 19.57 36.82
C ASN A 71 -3.95 20.56 37.09
#